data_AF-A0A8B6EJ01-F1
#
_entry.id   AF-A0A8B6EJ01-F1
#
_cell.length_a   1.000
_cell.length_b   1.000
_cell.length_c   1.000
_cell.angle_alpha   90.00
_cell.angle_beta   90.00
_cell.angle_gamma   90.00
#
_symmetry.space_group_name_H-M   'P 1'
#
loop_
_entity.id
_entity.type
_entity.pdbx_description
1 polymer ?
#
loop_
_entity_poly.entity_id
_entity_poly.type
_entity_poly.pdbx_seq_one_letter_code
_entity_poly.pdbx_strand_id
1 'polypeptide(L)'
;MFIERLVSMVKAVTRESGNRKKKIERLRALLQDPEVTKINFASFDDLPLPLDPNAKVNGICVEKATLLKSALMPCRLTFKTSTGGEYVTMFKHGDDLRQDQLILQIITLMDKLLQTENLDLKLTPYKVLATSSKHGFVQMIEECLPLAELLATDGTIHNFLKKHAPMEGAAYGISPEVIDNYIKSCGRV
;
A
#
# COMPACT_ATOMS: atom_id res chain seq x y z
N MET A 1 18.05 12.05 -6.89
CA MET A 1 18.52 10.85 -7.63
C MET A 1 17.50 9.71 -7.69
N PHE A 2 17.18 8.96 -6.62
CA PHE A 2 16.27 7.80 -6.70
C PHE A 2 14.84 8.15 -7.18
N ILE A 3 14.17 9.10 -6.53
CA ILE A 3 12.79 9.50 -6.86
C ILE A 3 12.67 10.02 -8.30
N GLU A 4 13.64 10.82 -8.75
CA GLU A 4 13.64 11.36 -10.11
C GLU A 4 13.77 10.24 -11.16
N ARG A 5 14.60 9.22 -10.91
CA ARG A 5 14.68 8.03 -11.78
C ARG A 5 13.37 7.26 -11.77
N LEU A 6 12.76 7.06 -10.60
CA LEU A 6 11.48 6.36 -10.48
C LEU A 6 10.37 7.10 -11.24
N VAL A 7 10.30 8.42 -11.10
CA VAL A 7 9.37 9.28 -11.84
C VAL A 7 9.61 9.17 -13.34
N SER A 8 10.86 9.22 -13.80
CA SER A 8 11.20 9.08 -15.22
C SER A 8 10.76 7.72 -15.78
N MET A 9 11.00 6.64 -15.03
CA MET A 9 10.58 5.29 -15.37
C MET A 9 9.05 5.20 -15.46
N VAL A 10 8.32 5.67 -14.44
CA VAL A 10 6.86 5.63 -14.42
C VAL A 10 6.26 6.48 -15.56
N LYS A 11 6.86 7.63 -15.88
CA LYS A 11 6.49 8.43 -17.06
C LYS A 11 6.65 7.63 -18.35
N ALA A 12 7.74 6.87 -18.51
CA ALA A 12 7.92 6.00 -19.67
C ALA A 12 6.84 4.90 -19.75
N VAL A 13 6.49 4.27 -18.63
CA VAL A 13 5.40 3.28 -18.55
C VAL A 13 4.05 3.89 -18.90
N THR A 14 3.75 5.10 -18.41
CA THR A 14 2.48 5.77 -18.73
C THR A 14 2.34 6.12 -20.21
N ARG A 15 3.45 6.49 -20.88
CA ARG A 15 3.50 6.79 -22.32
C ARG A 15 3.41 5.56 -23.21
N GLU A 16 3.71 4.37 -22.69
CA GLU A 16 3.56 3.11 -23.43
C GLU A 16 2.11 2.93 -23.90
N SER A 17 1.94 2.71 -25.20
CA SER A 17 0.63 2.47 -25.81
C SER A 17 0.21 1.02 -25.60
N GLY A 18 -1.09 0.81 -25.45
CA GLY A 18 -1.68 -0.52 -25.29
C GLY A 18 -2.31 -0.76 -23.92
N ASN A 19 -2.70 -2.01 -23.70
CA ASN A 19 -3.47 -2.41 -22.53
C ASN A 19 -2.60 -2.46 -21.25
N ARG A 20 -3.26 -2.60 -20.09
CA ARG A 20 -2.60 -2.67 -18.78
C ARG A 20 -1.54 -3.78 -18.70
N LYS A 21 -1.77 -4.92 -19.36
CA LYS A 21 -0.82 -6.05 -19.38
C LYS A 21 0.51 -5.64 -20.03
N LYS A 22 0.46 -5.01 -21.20
CA LYS A 22 1.65 -4.51 -21.91
C LYS A 22 2.39 -3.44 -21.09
N LYS A 23 1.66 -2.56 -20.39
CA LYS A 23 2.27 -1.57 -19.48
C LYS A 23 2.96 -2.22 -18.28
N ILE A 24 2.42 -3.31 -17.73
CA ILE A 24 3.06 -4.08 -16.64
C ILE A 24 4.34 -4.75 -17.14
N GLU A 25 4.32 -5.35 -18.33
CA GLU A 25 5.51 -5.93 -18.96
C GLU A 25 6.59 -4.85 -19.15
N ARG A 26 6.21 -3.67 -19.64
CA ARG A 26 7.12 -2.52 -19.77
C ARG A 26 7.68 -2.04 -18.44
N LEU A 27 6.85 -1.96 -17.39
CA LEU A 27 7.28 -1.61 -16.03
C LEU A 27 8.37 -2.58 -15.54
N ARG A 28 8.13 -3.89 -15.67
CA ARG A 28 9.06 -4.93 -15.22
C ARG A 28 10.38 -4.90 -15.99
N ALA A 29 10.32 -4.72 -17.31
CA ALA A 29 11.51 -4.57 -18.15
C ALA A 29 12.35 -3.37 -17.70
N LEU A 30 11.72 -2.21 -17.47
CA LEU A 30 12.45 -1.01 -17.04
C LEU A 30 13.05 -1.12 -15.64
N LEU A 31 12.42 -1.85 -14.71
CA LEU A 31 12.99 -2.11 -13.38
C LEU A 31 14.29 -2.93 -13.44
N GLN A 32 14.50 -3.69 -14.51
CA GLN A 32 15.68 -4.53 -14.73
C GLN A 32 16.71 -3.90 -15.68
N ASP A 33 16.43 -2.73 -16.25
CA ASP A 33 17.25 -2.10 -17.27
C ASP A 33 17.99 -0.87 -16.68
N PRO A 34 19.21 -1.06 -16.14
CA PRO A 34 20.00 0.01 -15.56
C PRO A 34 20.52 1.01 -16.61
N GLU A 35 20.59 0.64 -17.90
CA GLU A 35 21.04 1.57 -18.95
C GLU A 35 20.01 2.68 -19.17
N VAL A 36 18.73 2.31 -19.18
CA VAL A 36 17.63 3.27 -19.35
C VAL A 36 17.34 4.05 -18.08
N THR A 37 17.32 3.38 -16.93
CA THR A 37 16.92 4.00 -15.66
C THR A 37 18.08 4.66 -14.91
N LYS A 38 19.33 4.38 -15.30
CA LYS A 38 20.57 4.86 -14.65
C LYS A 38 20.69 4.44 -13.18
N ILE A 39 19.90 3.46 -12.76
CA ILE A 39 19.93 2.81 -11.44
C ILE A 39 19.38 1.40 -11.60
N ASN A 40 20.01 0.41 -10.99
CA ASN A 40 19.41 -0.92 -10.94
C ASN A 40 18.31 -0.95 -9.86
N PHE A 41 17.04 -0.84 -10.25
CA PHE A 41 15.93 -0.87 -9.27
C PHE A 41 15.76 -2.26 -8.63
N ALA A 42 16.23 -3.34 -9.26
CA ALA A 42 16.12 -4.69 -8.69
C ALA A 42 17.08 -4.92 -7.51
N SER A 43 18.18 -4.16 -7.46
CA SER A 43 19.21 -4.21 -6.42
C SER A 43 20.04 -2.92 -6.40
N PHE A 44 20.02 -2.21 -5.28
CA PHE A 44 20.78 -0.97 -5.04
C PHE A 44 21.25 -0.90 -3.58
N ASP A 45 22.17 0.03 -3.26
CA ASP A 45 22.68 0.21 -1.90
C ASP A 45 21.57 0.59 -0.91
N ASP A 46 21.70 0.16 0.35
CA ASP A 46 20.72 0.46 1.39
C ASP A 46 20.33 1.94 1.42
N LEU A 47 19.04 2.20 1.21
CA LEU A 47 18.46 3.53 1.22
C LEU A 47 17.28 3.57 2.21
N PRO A 48 17.17 4.58 3.09
CA PRO A 48 15.94 4.79 3.84
C PRO A 48 14.78 5.10 2.88
N LEU A 49 13.68 4.36 3.01
CA LEU A 49 12.50 4.57 2.18
C LEU A 49 11.92 5.96 2.48
N PRO A 50 11.69 6.84 1.48
CA PRO A 50 11.18 8.19 1.76
C PRO A 50 9.86 8.20 2.54
N LEU A 51 8.96 7.26 2.23
CA LEU A 51 7.68 7.10 2.91
C LEU A 51 7.82 6.69 4.39
N ASP A 52 8.90 5.97 4.72
CA ASP A 52 9.17 5.47 6.06
C ASP A 52 10.68 5.40 6.33
N PRO A 53 11.28 6.46 6.91
CA PRO A 53 12.73 6.53 7.11
C PRO A 53 13.32 5.43 7.99
N ASN A 54 12.50 4.76 8.79
CA ASN A 54 12.92 3.63 9.63
C ASN A 54 13.07 2.33 8.83
N ALA A 55 12.44 2.24 7.65
CA ALA A 55 12.57 1.10 6.75
C ALA A 55 13.72 1.36 5.75
N LYS A 56 14.80 0.58 5.87
CA LYS A 56 15.88 0.55 4.86
C LYS A 56 15.53 -0.46 3.78
N VAL A 57 15.68 -0.06 2.53
CA VAL A 57 15.38 -0.87 1.35
C VAL A 57 16.58 -0.93 0.41
N ASN A 58 16.74 -2.06 -0.28
CA ASN A 58 17.87 -2.32 -1.17
C ASN A 58 17.46 -2.89 -2.54
N GLY A 59 16.18 -2.87 -2.86
CA GLY A 59 15.69 -3.34 -4.16
C GLY A 59 14.18 -3.30 -4.28
N ILE A 60 13.69 -3.51 -5.50
CA ILE A 60 12.29 -3.72 -5.83
C ILE A 60 12.12 -5.15 -6.36
N CYS A 61 11.10 -5.86 -5.85
CA CYS A 61 10.68 -7.17 -6.34
C CYS A 61 9.97 -7.02 -7.69
N VAL A 62 10.68 -7.29 -8.78
CA VAL A 62 10.23 -7.03 -10.16
C VAL A 62 9.00 -7.86 -10.51
N GLU A 63 8.99 -9.13 -10.12
CA GLU A 63 7.90 -10.08 -10.34
C GLU A 63 6.61 -9.69 -9.60
N LYS A 64 6.73 -9.00 -8.47
CA LYS A 64 5.60 -8.48 -7.69
C LYS A 64 5.14 -7.08 -8.14
N ALA A 65 5.92 -6.40 -8.97
CA ALA A 65 5.56 -5.09 -9.51
C ALA A 65 4.37 -5.21 -10.47
N THR A 66 3.38 -4.33 -10.30
CA THR A 66 2.15 -4.31 -11.10
C THR A 66 1.50 -2.93 -11.13
N LEU A 67 0.49 -2.75 -11.99
CA LEU A 67 -0.34 -1.54 -12.09
C LEU A 67 -1.74 -1.84 -11.56
N LEU A 68 -2.24 -1.01 -10.64
CA LEU A 68 -3.57 -1.18 -10.07
C LEU A 68 -4.66 -0.79 -11.09
N LYS A 69 -5.86 -1.35 -10.94
CA LYS A 69 -7.02 -1.09 -11.78
C LYS A 69 -7.66 0.25 -11.39
N SER A 70 -7.07 1.36 -11.83
CA SER A 70 -7.59 2.73 -11.63
C SER A 70 -7.30 3.58 -12.87
N ALA A 71 -8.00 4.71 -13.03
CA ALA A 71 -7.89 5.60 -14.19
C ALA A 71 -6.44 6.07 -14.44
N LEU A 72 -5.72 6.42 -13.37
CA LEU A 72 -4.32 6.85 -13.42
C LEU A 72 -3.30 5.72 -13.25
N MET A 73 -3.76 4.47 -13.13
CA MET A 73 -2.94 3.24 -13.06
C MET A 73 -1.71 3.37 -12.14
N PRO A 74 -1.89 3.60 -10.83
CA PRO A 74 -0.75 3.73 -9.92
C PRO A 74 0.04 2.42 -9.82
N CYS A 75 1.34 2.53 -9.58
CA CYS A 75 2.25 1.38 -9.53
C CYS A 75 2.27 0.78 -8.13
N ARG A 76 1.95 -0.51 -8.00
CA ARG A 76 2.23 -1.27 -6.79
C ARG A 76 3.67 -1.78 -6.86
N LEU A 77 4.51 -1.31 -5.94
CA LEU A 77 5.93 -1.65 -5.85
C LEU A 77 6.19 -2.30 -4.49
N THR A 78 6.71 -3.53 -4.53
CA THR A 78 7.17 -4.26 -3.35
C THR A 78 8.67 -4.04 -3.21
N PHE A 79 9.10 -3.37 -2.14
CA PHE A 79 10.50 -3.16 -1.82
C PHE A 79 11.05 -4.30 -0.99
N LYS A 80 12.31 -4.67 -1.24
CA LYS A 80 13.10 -5.57 -0.39
C LYS A 80 13.69 -4.75 0.74
N THR A 81 13.44 -5.15 1.97
CA THR A 81 14.04 -4.51 3.15
C THR A 81 15.41 -5.10 3.45
N SER A 82 16.31 -4.31 4.02
CA SER A 82 17.66 -4.77 4.40
C SER A 82 17.62 -5.86 5.49
N THR A 83 16.51 -5.99 6.22
CA THR A 83 16.27 -7.04 7.22
C THR A 83 15.68 -8.33 6.63
N GLY A 84 15.54 -8.43 5.30
CA GLY A 84 15.03 -9.62 4.60
C GLY A 84 13.51 -9.72 4.47
N GLY A 85 12.75 -8.74 4.97
CA GLY A 85 11.31 -8.62 4.76
C GLY A 85 10.92 -7.80 3.53
N GLU A 86 9.64 -7.55 3.34
CA GLU A 86 9.10 -6.73 2.26
C GLU A 86 8.40 -5.47 2.77
N TYR A 87 8.39 -4.42 1.96
CA TYR A 87 7.61 -3.20 2.22
C TYR A 87 6.82 -2.83 0.96
N VAL A 88 5.49 -2.93 1.03
CA VAL A 88 4.63 -2.69 -0.14
C VAL A 88 4.18 -1.24 -0.18
N THR A 89 4.34 -0.63 -1.35
CA THR A 89 3.90 0.75 -1.60
C THR A 89 3.08 0.84 -2.87
N MET A 90 2.27 1.89 -2.93
CA MET A 90 1.64 2.39 -4.14
C MET A 90 2.28 3.72 -4.49
N PHE A 91 2.97 3.77 -5.63
CA PHE A 91 3.48 5.00 -6.20
C PHE A 91 2.46 5.59 -7.19
N LYS A 92 1.98 6.79 -6.89
CA LYS A 92 1.01 7.52 -7.72
C LYS A 92 1.73 8.59 -8.53
N HIS A 93 1.42 8.69 -9.81
CA HIS A 93 1.89 9.76 -10.70
C HIS A 93 0.70 10.36 -11.44
N GLY A 94 0.58 11.69 -11.43
CA GLY A 94 -0.56 12.44 -11.94
C GLY A 94 -1.54 12.92 -10.86
N ASP A 95 -1.32 12.54 -9.60
CA ASP A 95 -2.14 12.92 -8.45
C ASP A 95 -1.34 13.76 -7.45
N ASP A 96 -2.02 14.72 -6.81
CA ASP A 96 -1.49 15.49 -5.70
C ASP A 96 -1.93 14.87 -4.37
N LEU A 97 -0.98 14.32 -3.61
CA LEU A 97 -1.27 13.59 -2.36
C LEU A 97 -1.16 14.48 -1.11
N ARG A 98 -1.00 15.80 -1.25
CA ARG A 98 -0.85 16.69 -0.09
C ARG A 98 -2.10 16.71 0.80
N GLN A 99 -3.28 16.63 0.18
CA GLN A 99 -4.54 16.56 0.92
C GLN A 99 -4.67 15.23 1.66
N ASP A 100 -4.49 14.09 0.97
CA ASP A 100 -4.48 12.76 1.57
C ASP A 100 -3.48 12.67 2.73
N GLN A 101 -2.26 13.20 2.53
CA GLN A 101 -1.22 13.23 3.55
C GLN A 101 -1.66 14.01 4.80
N LEU A 102 -2.28 15.19 4.64
CA LEU A 102 -2.80 15.97 5.76
C LEU A 102 -3.92 15.22 6.50
N ILE A 103 -4.85 14.61 5.78
CA ILE A 103 -5.95 13.85 6.39
C ILE A 103 -5.40 12.67 7.19
N LEU A 104 -4.46 11.90 6.65
CA LEU A 104 -3.86 10.77 7.36
C LEU A 104 -3.02 11.23 8.57
N GLN A 105 -2.39 12.41 8.51
CA GLN A 105 -1.74 13.01 9.68
C GLN A 105 -2.73 13.33 10.79
N ILE A 106 -3.90 13.89 10.45
CA ILE A 106 -4.97 14.19 11.42
C ILE A 106 -5.50 12.88 12.03
N ILE A 107 -5.77 11.85 11.22
CA ILE A 107 -6.23 10.55 11.71
C ILE A 107 -5.19 9.93 12.65
N THR A 108 -3.90 9.99 12.29
CA THR A 108 -2.81 9.49 13.14
C THR A 108 -2.73 10.23 14.48
N LEU A 109 -2.94 11.55 14.47
CA LEU A 109 -2.97 12.35 15.68
C LEU A 109 -4.18 11.96 16.56
N MET A 110 -5.36 11.84 15.97
CA MET A 110 -6.58 11.44 16.66
C MET A 110 -6.45 10.05 17.28
N ASP A 111 -5.93 9.08 16.53
CA ASP A 111 -5.67 7.72 17.01
C ASP A 111 -4.77 7.71 18.26
N LYS A 112 -3.66 8.48 18.24
CA LYS A 112 -2.77 8.62 19.40
C LYS A 112 -3.45 9.27 20.61
N LEU A 113 -4.28 10.29 20.39
CA LEU A 113 -5.03 10.95 21.46
C LEU A 113 -6.06 10.00 22.10
N LEU A 114 -6.81 9.27 21.27
CA LEU A 114 -7.79 8.28 21.74
C LEU A 114 -7.09 7.16 22.54
N GLN A 115 -5.97 6.65 22.06
CA GLN A 115 -5.18 5.66 22.79
C GLN A 115 -4.63 6.19 24.12
N THR A 116 -4.31 7.49 24.22
CA THR A 116 -3.88 8.12 25.48
C THR A 116 -5.01 8.10 26.52
N GLU A 117 -6.26 8.18 26.07
CA GLU A 117 -7.47 8.03 26.89
C GLU A 117 -7.92 6.56 27.03
N ASN A 118 -7.04 5.60 26.72
CA ASN A 118 -7.31 4.15 26.72
C ASN A 118 -8.43 3.70 25.76
N LEU A 119 -8.70 4.49 24.71
CA LEU A 119 -9.66 4.16 23.67
C LEU A 119 -8.95 3.74 22.38
N ASP A 120 -8.67 2.44 22.26
CA ASP A 120 -8.10 1.86 21.03
C ASP A 120 -9.22 1.46 20.05
N LEU A 121 -9.46 2.31 19.05
CA LEU A 121 -10.44 2.07 17.99
C LEU A 121 -9.94 1.15 16.87
N LYS A 122 -8.73 0.57 16.99
CA LYS A 122 -8.16 -0.32 15.97
C LYS A 122 -8.08 0.33 14.59
N LEU A 123 -7.72 1.62 14.56
CA LEU A 123 -7.50 2.35 13.32
C LEU A 123 -6.18 1.91 12.67
N THR A 124 -6.14 1.93 11.34
CA THR A 124 -4.92 1.62 10.56
C THR A 124 -4.50 2.85 9.75
N PRO A 125 -3.93 3.90 10.39
CA PRO A 125 -3.48 5.09 9.68
C PRO A 125 -2.23 4.79 8.84
N TYR A 126 -2.44 4.42 7.58
CA TYR A 126 -1.36 4.14 6.63
C TYR A 126 -0.62 5.43 6.23
N LYS A 127 0.68 5.30 5.94
CA LYS A 127 1.53 6.44 5.59
C LYS A 127 1.24 6.93 4.18
N VAL A 128 1.26 8.26 4.00
CA VAL A 128 1.20 8.92 2.70
C VAL A 128 2.30 9.98 2.66
N LEU A 129 3.04 10.03 1.55
CA LEU A 129 4.06 11.04 1.31
C LEU A 129 3.95 11.58 -0.12
N ALA A 130 3.55 12.85 -0.24
CA ALA A 130 3.74 13.62 -1.46
C ALA A 130 5.22 13.94 -1.64
N THR A 131 5.82 13.46 -2.74
CA THR A 131 7.20 13.82 -3.11
C THR A 131 7.25 15.00 -4.09
N SER A 132 6.07 15.41 -4.59
CA SER A 132 5.81 16.57 -5.43
C SER A 132 4.29 16.82 -5.47
N SER A 133 3.83 17.88 -6.13
CA SER A 133 2.42 18.15 -6.42
C SER A 133 1.79 17.22 -7.47
N LYS A 134 2.55 16.27 -8.00
CA LYS A 134 2.09 15.33 -9.06
C LYS A 134 2.43 13.88 -8.77
N HIS A 135 3.14 13.59 -7.70
CA HIS A 135 3.51 12.21 -7.39
C HIS A 135 3.84 12.01 -5.92
N GLY A 136 3.67 10.77 -5.47
CA GLY A 136 3.97 10.40 -4.10
C GLY A 136 3.74 8.91 -3.84
N PHE A 137 4.04 8.53 -2.61
CA PHE A 137 3.87 7.18 -2.11
C PHE A 137 2.69 7.10 -1.17
N VAL A 138 2.01 5.97 -1.23
CA VAL A 138 1.00 5.53 -0.26
C VAL A 138 1.45 4.16 0.23
N GLN A 139 1.45 3.94 1.54
CA GLN A 139 1.73 2.65 2.12
C GLN A 139 0.59 1.69 1.76
N MET A 140 0.94 0.51 1.26
CA MET A 140 -0.04 -0.54 1.01
C MET A 140 -0.04 -1.46 2.21
N ILE A 141 -1.21 -1.59 2.84
CA ILE A 141 -1.43 -2.58 3.89
C ILE A 141 -1.58 -3.94 3.22
N GLU A 142 -0.73 -4.89 3.63
CA GLU A 142 -0.80 -6.26 3.16
C GLU A 142 -2.03 -6.97 3.73
N GLU A 143 -2.44 -8.06 3.09
CA GLU A 143 -3.63 -8.83 3.50
C GLU A 143 -4.93 -7.99 3.54
N CYS A 144 -4.99 -6.91 2.77
CA CYS A 144 -6.16 -6.05 2.63
C CYS A 144 -7.02 -6.48 1.44
N LEU A 145 -8.31 -6.72 1.69
CA LEU A 145 -9.31 -7.07 0.68
C LEU A 145 -10.34 -5.94 0.54
N PRO A 146 -10.56 -5.39 -0.67
CA PRO A 146 -11.61 -4.40 -0.88
C PRO A 146 -12.99 -4.98 -0.55
N LEU A 147 -13.85 -4.21 0.11
CA LEU A 147 -15.19 -4.66 0.50
C LEU A 147 -16.01 -5.17 -0.69
N ALA A 148 -15.90 -4.53 -1.86
CA ALA A 148 -16.59 -4.99 -3.07
C ALA A 148 -16.15 -6.39 -3.52
N GLU A 149 -14.85 -6.71 -3.37
CA GLU A 149 -14.31 -8.03 -3.68
C GLU A 149 -14.76 -9.06 -2.66
N LEU A 150 -14.68 -8.72 -1.37
CA LEU A 150 -15.20 -9.53 -0.27
C LEU A 150 -16.68 -9.90 -0.48
N LEU A 151 -17.54 -8.94 -0.81
CA LEU A 151 -18.96 -9.18 -1.02
C LEU A 151 -19.21 -10.05 -2.25
N ALA A 152 -18.37 -9.97 -3.28
CA ALA A 152 -18.45 -10.85 -4.44
C ALA A 152 -18.02 -12.29 -4.13
N THR A 153 -17.05 -12.49 -3.23
CA THR A 153 -16.51 -13.83 -2.91
C THR A 153 -17.28 -14.54 -1.80
N ASP A 154 -17.61 -13.84 -0.72
CA ASP A 154 -18.16 -14.43 0.51
C ASP A 154 -19.60 -13.95 0.79
N GLY A 155 -20.13 -13.03 -0.01
CA GLY A 155 -21.50 -12.52 0.06
C GLY A 155 -21.75 -11.51 1.19
N THR A 156 -21.23 -11.78 2.39
CA THR A 156 -21.38 -10.91 3.57
C THR A 156 -20.08 -10.80 4.36
N ILE A 157 -19.93 -9.69 5.09
CA ILE A 157 -18.82 -9.50 6.06
C ILE A 157 -18.84 -10.61 7.11
N HIS A 158 -20.03 -11.02 7.58
CA HIS A 158 -20.17 -12.11 8.54
C HIS A 158 -19.55 -13.42 8.04
N ASN A 159 -19.87 -13.83 6.80
CA ASN A 159 -19.32 -15.06 6.21
C ASN A 159 -17.80 -14.97 6.07
N PHE A 160 -17.29 -13.81 5.62
CA PHE A 160 -15.86 -13.58 5.50
C PHE A 160 -15.17 -13.71 6.87
N LEU A 161 -15.68 -13.05 7.91
CA LEU A 161 -15.09 -13.10 9.25
C LEU A 161 -15.17 -14.52 9.85
N LYS A 162 -16.30 -15.23 9.66
CA LYS A 162 -16.47 -16.61 10.14
C LYS A 162 -15.54 -17.60 9.45
N LYS A 163 -15.25 -17.38 8.17
CA LYS A 163 -14.30 -18.19 7.40
C LYS A 163 -12.86 -17.99 7.87
N HIS A 164 -12.47 -16.76 8.22
CA HIS A 164 -11.09 -16.43 8.57
C HIS A 164 -10.79 -16.50 10.08
N ALA A 165 -11.82 -16.38 10.93
CA ALA A 165 -11.69 -16.44 12.39
C ALA A 165 -12.85 -17.22 13.05
N PRO A 166 -13.04 -18.51 12.69
CA PRO A 166 -14.09 -19.33 13.29
C PRO A 166 -13.81 -19.60 14.77
N MET A 167 -14.85 -19.55 15.60
CA MET A 167 -14.77 -19.99 16.99
C MET A 167 -16.08 -20.67 17.40
N GLU A 168 -16.01 -21.96 17.74
CA GLU A 168 -17.16 -22.72 18.24
C GLU A 168 -17.62 -22.18 19.60
N GLY A 169 -18.94 -22.10 19.80
CA GLY A 169 -19.54 -21.58 21.03
C GLY A 169 -19.50 -20.05 21.19
N ALA A 170 -18.78 -19.33 20.34
CA ALA A 170 -18.80 -17.86 20.34
C ALA A 170 -20.06 -17.30 19.66
N ALA A 171 -20.45 -16.09 20.05
CA ALA A 171 -21.49 -15.34 19.35
C ALA A 171 -21.14 -15.22 17.86
N TYR A 172 -22.12 -15.43 16.98
CA TYR A 172 -21.95 -15.41 15.52
C TYR A 172 -20.99 -16.51 14.97
N GLY A 173 -20.45 -17.40 15.81
CA GLY A 173 -19.46 -18.41 15.41
C GLY A 173 -18.11 -17.82 14.98
N ILE A 174 -17.80 -16.60 15.43
CA ILE A 174 -16.60 -15.83 15.09
C ILE A 174 -15.84 -15.51 16.38
N SER A 175 -14.51 -15.44 16.33
CA SER A 175 -13.70 -14.96 17.45
C SER A 175 -14.22 -13.62 17.99
N PRO A 176 -14.53 -13.52 19.30
CA PRO A 176 -15.01 -12.28 19.92
C PRO A 176 -14.06 -11.10 19.71
N GLU A 177 -12.75 -11.35 19.70
CA GLU A 177 -11.73 -10.32 19.45
C GLU A 177 -11.86 -9.71 18.06
N VAL A 178 -12.15 -10.52 17.03
CA VAL A 178 -12.31 -10.05 15.65
C VAL A 178 -13.58 -9.22 15.50
N ILE A 179 -14.66 -9.63 16.16
CA ILE A 179 -15.90 -8.86 16.19
C ILE A 179 -15.69 -7.52 16.91
N ASP A 180 -15.03 -7.53 18.07
CA ASP A 180 -14.70 -6.32 18.83
C ASP A 180 -13.84 -5.36 18.00
N ASN A 181 -12.78 -5.85 17.36
CA ASN A 181 -11.92 -5.04 16.48
C ASN A 181 -12.69 -4.45 15.28
N TYR A 182 -13.57 -5.23 14.66
CA TYR A 182 -14.43 -4.76 13.58
C TYR A 182 -15.40 -3.65 14.03
N ILE A 183 -16.04 -3.81 15.19
CA ILE A 183 -16.98 -2.83 15.75
C ILE A 183 -16.24 -1.52 16.11
N LYS A 184 -15.10 -1.64 16.79
CA LYS A 184 -14.23 -0.52 17.17
C LYS A 184 -13.76 0.29 15.97
N SER A 185 -13.27 -0.38 14.93
CA SER A 185 -12.81 0.28 13.69
C SER A 185 -13.93 0.95 12.89
N CYS A 186 -15.18 0.54 13.10
CA CYS A 186 -16.37 1.22 12.58
C CYS A 186 -16.82 2.43 13.43
N GLY A 187 -16.09 2.76 14.50
CA GLY A 187 -16.37 3.90 15.38
C GLY A 187 -17.58 3.70 16.30
N ARG A 188 -18.00 2.45 16.51
CA ARG A 188 -18.98 2.10 17.54
C ARG A 188 -18.23 1.73 18.81
N VAL A 189 -18.47 2.51 19.86
CA VAL A 189 -17.89 2.34 21.20
C VAL A 189 -19.01 2.00 22.18
#